data_AF-A0A6P0SSC2-F1
#
_entry.id   AF-A0A6P0SSC2-F1
#
_cell.length_a   1.000
_cell.length_b   1.000
_cell.length_c   1.000
_cell.angle_alpha   90.00
_cell.angle_beta   90.00
_cell.angle_gamma   90.00
#
_symmetry.space_group_name_H-M   'P 1'
#
loop_
_entity.id
_entity.type
_entity.pdbx_description
1 polymer ?
#
loop_
_entity_poly.entity_id
_entity_poly.type
_entity_poly.pdbx_seq_one_letter_code
_entity_poly.pdbx_strand_id
1 'polypeptide(L)' 'LLTYPLVDKAVKLNDASDNFKFSAAVASFGMVLRDSPYKGKASFDQALQLAQESEGVDLEGYRAEFIDLIESAEEIGDRE' A
#
# COMPACT_ATOMS: atom_id res chain seq x y z
N LEU A 1 20.59 25.16 -7.74
CA LEU A 1 19.43 24.32 -7.37
C LEU A 1 18.17 25.17 -7.51
N LEU A 2 17.11 24.66 -8.13
CA LEU A 2 15.79 25.30 -8.09
C LEU A 2 14.99 24.64 -6.95
N THR A 3 14.40 25.45 -6.07
CA THR A 3 13.56 24.98 -4.96
C THR A 3 12.15 25.54 -5.14
N TYR A 4 11.15 24.66 -5.22
CA TYR A 4 9.75 25.03 -5.30
C TYR A 4 9.03 24.55 -4.04
N PRO A 5 8.32 25.42 -3.30
CA PRO A 5 7.51 24.99 -2.18
C PRO A 5 6.28 24.24 -2.69
N LEU A 6 6.02 23.06 -2.13
CA LEU A 6 4.78 22.30 -2.36
C LEU A 6 3.82 22.57 -1.19
N VAL A 7 2.58 22.93 -1.50
CA VAL A 7 1.53 23.12 -0.49
C VAL A 7 0.79 21.80 -0.31
N ASP A 8 0.81 21.27 0.91
CA ASP A 8 -0.04 20.15 1.28
C ASP A 8 -1.50 20.63 1.40
N LYS A 9 -2.38 20.01 0.63
CA LYS A 9 -3.81 20.29 0.64
C LYS A 9 -4.56 19.55 1.76
N ALA A 10 -3.85 18.72 2.54
CA ALA A 10 -4.42 17.89 3.60
C ALA A 10 -5.59 17.01 3.11
N VAL A 11 -5.44 16.42 1.92
CA VAL A 11 -6.43 15.48 1.37
C VAL A 11 -6.46 14.25 2.28
N LYS A 12 -7.67 13.85 2.70
CA LYS A 12 -7.83 12.63 3.51
C LYS A 12 -7.43 11.42 2.69
N LEU A 13 -6.90 10.40 3.35
CA LEU A 13 -6.45 9.19 2.68
C LEU A 13 -7.56 8.53 1.84
N ASN A 14 -8.79 8.50 2.37
CA ASN A 14 -9.94 7.92 1.65
C ASN A 14 -10.28 8.67 0.36
N ASP A 15 -9.97 9.98 0.30
CA ASP A 15 -10.19 10.85 -0.85
C ASP A 15 -8.95 10.92 -1.77
N ALA A 16 -7.86 10.22 -1.43
CA ALA A 16 -6.68 10.13 -2.27
C ALA A 16 -6.94 9.30 -3.53
N SER A 17 -6.15 9.51 -4.56
CA SER A 17 -6.28 8.74 -5.80
C SER A 17 -5.94 7.27 -5.58
N ASP A 18 -6.53 6.39 -6.40
CA ASP A 18 -6.25 4.95 -6.39
C ASP A 18 -4.75 4.68 -6.60
N ASN A 19 -4.05 5.50 -7.39
CA ASN A 19 -2.60 5.40 -7.55
C ASN A 19 -1.83 5.70 -6.25
N PHE A 20 -2.29 6.68 -5.48
CA PHE A 20 -1.65 7.02 -4.21
C PHE A 20 -1.88 5.92 -3.18
N LYS A 21 -3.12 5.45 -3.04
CA LYS A 21 -3.46 4.34 -2.13
C LYS A 21 -2.70 3.06 -2.49
N PHE A 22 -2.63 2.71 -3.77
CA PHE A 22 -1.89 1.54 -4.24
C PHE A 22 -0.39 1.64 -3.99
N SER A 23 0.24 2.79 -4.30
CA SER A 23 1.66 2.96 -4.03
C SER A 23 1.97 2.95 -2.53
N ALA A 24 1.07 3.46 -1.69
CA ALA A 24 1.15 3.33 -0.24
C ALA A 24 1.03 1.86 0.21
N ALA A 25 0.12 1.08 -0.39
CA ALA A 25 -0.02 -0.35 -0.12
C ALA A 25 1.27 -1.13 -0.45
N VAL A 26 1.85 -0.90 -1.63
CA VAL A 26 3.12 -1.52 -2.07
C VAL A 26 4.27 -1.17 -1.13
N ALA A 27 4.39 0.11 -0.74
CA ALA A 27 5.42 0.53 0.20
C ALA A 27 5.23 -0.10 1.59
N SER A 28 3.98 -0.10 2.10
CA SER A 28 3.61 -0.72 3.37
C SER A 28 3.97 -2.20 3.40
N PHE A 29 3.54 -2.96 2.38
CA PHE A 29 3.83 -4.37 2.22
C PHE A 29 5.34 -4.66 2.25
N GLY A 30 6.12 -3.91 1.46
CA GLY A 30 7.58 -4.08 1.44
C GLY A 30 8.27 -3.76 2.77
N MET A 31 7.72 -2.84 3.56
CA MET A 31 8.21 -2.54 4.91
C MET A 31 7.89 -3.68 5.89
N VAL A 32 6.70 -4.28 5.79
CA VAL A 32 6.29 -5.40 6.66
C VAL A 32 7.12 -6.64 6.35
N LEU A 33 7.24 -7.02 5.07
CA LEU A 33 8.01 -8.19 4.62
C LEU A 33 9.47 -8.20 5.09
N ARG A 34 10.08 -7.02 5.21
CA ARG A 34 11.50 -6.87 5.58
C ARG A 34 11.71 -6.61 7.07
N ASP A 35 10.64 -6.67 7.87
CA ASP A 35 10.66 -6.23 9.27
C ASP A 35 11.35 -4.88 9.45
N SER A 36 10.97 -3.90 8.60
CA SER A 36 11.68 -2.62 8.52
C SER A 36 11.60 -1.87 9.86
N PRO A 37 12.71 -1.26 10.35
CA PRO A 37 12.67 -0.41 11.53
C PRO A 37 11.81 0.85 11.32
N TYR A 38 11.48 1.17 10.07
CA TYR A 38 10.64 2.31 9.70
C TYR A 38 9.18 1.92 9.38
N LYS A 39 8.80 0.64 9.56
CA LYS A 39 7.43 0.18 9.26
C LYS A 39 6.37 0.87 10.14
N GLY A 40 6.76 1.36 11.31
CA GLY A 40 5.86 2.05 12.23
C GLY A 40 4.69 1.14 12.62
N LYS A 41 3.48 1.51 12.18
CA LYS A 41 2.24 0.74 12.42
C LYS A 41 1.77 -0.10 11.23
N ALA A 42 2.57 -0.15 10.16
CA ALA A 42 2.26 -0.95 8.97
C ALA A 42 2.09 -2.43 9.33
N SER A 43 1.04 -3.05 8.79
CA SER A 43 0.72 -4.47 8.89
C SER A 43 0.25 -5.00 7.53
N PHE A 44 0.17 -6.33 7.39
CA PHE A 44 -0.43 -6.95 6.21
C PHE A 44 -1.88 -6.51 6.03
N ASP A 45 -2.72 -6.58 7.08
CA ASP A 45 -4.07 -5.99 7.10
C ASP A 45 -4.15 -4.56 6.51
N GLN A 46 -3.27 -3.65 6.94
CA GLN A 46 -3.29 -2.26 6.45
C GLN A 46 -2.88 -2.17 4.98
N ALA A 47 -1.89 -2.96 4.57
CA ALA A 47 -1.49 -3.01 3.17
C ALA A 47 -2.61 -3.59 2.29
N LEU A 48 -3.29 -4.64 2.76
CA LEU A 48 -4.41 -5.28 2.09
C LEU A 48 -5.59 -4.32 1.93
N GLN A 49 -5.97 -3.62 3.01
CA GLN A 49 -7.03 -2.62 2.97
C GLN A 49 -6.72 -1.53 1.92
N LEU A 50 -5.50 -0.99 1.92
CA LEU A 50 -5.11 0.04 0.95
C LEU A 50 -5.10 -0.49 -0.49
N ALA A 51 -4.69 -1.74 -0.70
CA ALA A 51 -4.69 -2.38 -2.00
C ALA A 51 -6.13 -2.55 -2.52
N GLN A 52 -7.04 -3.07 -1.70
CA GLN A 52 -8.47 -3.25 -2.02
C GLN A 52 -9.16 -1.91 -2.32
N GLU A 53 -8.92 -0.88 -1.49
CA GLU A 53 -9.45 0.47 -1.72
C GLU A 53 -8.90 1.15 -2.98
N SER A 54 -7.91 0.55 -3.63
CA SER A 54 -7.20 1.09 -4.78
C SER A 54 -7.33 0.26 -6.06
N GLU A 55 -8.15 -0.79 -6.07
CA GLU A 55 -8.32 -1.70 -7.22
C GLU A 55 -8.73 -0.91 -8.48
N GLY A 56 -9.74 -0.05 -8.36
CA GLY A 56 -10.13 0.89 -9.41
C GLY A 56 -10.39 0.21 -10.77
N VAL A 57 -9.93 0.84 -11.85
CA VAL A 57 -9.91 0.23 -13.19
C VAL A 57 -8.59 -0.51 -13.39
N ASP A 58 -8.63 -1.84 -13.33
CA ASP A 58 -7.48 -2.73 -13.47
C ASP A 58 -7.57 -3.53 -14.77
N LEU A 59 -7.14 -2.94 -15.90
CA LEU A 59 -7.30 -3.56 -17.22
C LEU A 59 -6.40 -4.78 -17.41
N GLU A 60 -5.26 -4.78 -16.75
CA GLU A 60 -4.23 -5.81 -16.84
C GLU A 60 -4.23 -6.78 -15.65
N GLY A 61 -5.04 -6.53 -14.62
CA GLY A 61 -5.21 -7.41 -13.45
C GLY A 61 -4.10 -7.31 -12.39
N TYR A 62 -3.19 -6.34 -12.50
CA TYR A 62 -2.01 -6.28 -11.62
C TYR A 62 -2.34 -5.90 -10.18
N ARG A 63 -3.42 -5.18 -9.94
CA ARG A 63 -3.83 -4.77 -8.60
C ARG A 63 -4.54 -5.91 -7.89
N ALA A 64 -5.36 -6.66 -8.63
CA ALA A 64 -5.95 -7.91 -8.15
C ALA A 64 -4.86 -8.92 -7.76
N GLU A 65 -3.90 -9.19 -8.64
CA GLU A 65 -2.79 -10.11 -8.34
C GLU A 65 -1.92 -9.64 -7.15
N PHE A 66 -1.80 -8.33 -6.94
CA PHE A 66 -1.10 -7.80 -5.78
C PHE A 66 -1.87 -8.02 -4.47
N ILE A 67 -3.20 -7.96 -4.50
CA ILE A 67 -4.05 -8.28 -3.35
C ILE A 67 -3.85 -9.75 -2.97
N ASP A 68 -3.94 -10.67 -3.94
CA ASP A 68 -3.73 -12.10 -3.72
C ASP A 68 -2.34 -12.42 -3.16
N LEU A 69 -1.31 -11.66 -3.60
CA LEU A 69 0.05 -11.78 -3.09
C LEU A 69 0.16 -11.38 -1.61
N ILE A 70 -0.53 -10.32 -1.18
CA ILE A 70 -0.53 -9.88 0.22
C ILE A 70 -1.18 -10.95 1.10
N GLU A 71 -2.35 -11.45 0.70
CA GLU A 71 -3.08 -12.50 1.43
C GLU A 71 -2.22 -13.77 1.58
N SER A 72 -1.59 -14.21 0.49
CA SER A 72 -0.68 -15.35 0.50
C SER A 72 0.50 -15.15 1.45
N ALA A 73 1.07 -13.94 1.49
CA ALA A 73 2.20 -13.62 2.35
C ALA A 73 1.81 -13.59 3.84
N GLU A 74 0.62 -13.08 4.15
CA GLU A 74 0.06 -13.06 5.51
C GLU A 74 -0.16 -14.50 6.02
N GLU A 75 -0.79 -15.36 5.22
CA GLU A 75 -0.99 -16.78 5.57
C GLU A 75 0.33 -17.51 5.84
N ILE A 76 1.38 -17.20 5.08
CA ILE A 76 2.71 -17.79 5.27
C ILE A 76 3.35 -17.25 6.56
N GLY A 77 3.23 -15.94 6.82
CA GLY A 77 3.76 -15.31 8.02
C GLY A 77 3.12 -15.84 9.31
N ASP A 78 1.83 -16.13 9.29
CA ASP A 78 1.07 -16.65 10.45
C ASP A 78 1.39 -18.11 10.80
N ARG A 79 2.04 -18.84 9.88
CA ARG A 79 2.40 -20.26 10.06
C ARG A 79 3.73 -20.48 10.77
N GLU A 80 4.49 -19.42 11.03
CA GLU A 80 5.77 -19.46 11.79
C GLU A 80 5.56 -19.06 13.26
#